data_AF-A0A7Y4ZU12-F1
#
_entry.id   AF-A0A7Y4ZU12-F1
#
_cell.length_a   1.000
_cell.length_b   1.000
_cell.length_c   1.000
_cell.angle_alpha   90.00
_cell.angle_beta   90.00
_cell.angle_gamma   90.00
#
_symmetry.space_group_name_H-M   'P 1'
#
loop_
_entity.id
_entity.type
_entity.pdbx_description
1 polymer ?
#
loop_
_entity_poly.entity_id
_entity_poly.type
_entity_poly.pdbx_seq_one_letter_code
_entity_poly.pdbx_strand_id
1 'polypeptide(L)'
;AAVEIVVASPVQRGERRYPNEDQRWVLERVGTVVVDAHPAEEGEALWHAVLDLEDDAHDWVATMVRASHRTALLAQETPAGYVELIRAMVARAFDAPDGRRRWRSYEDVWDALLGTDGYLRVLWEPRHVRLVEELEEVFATWMARVPAHGRRLAGFASWLARPAGTPVRVRALVWLATRLCVNEDEELRDVKNCEDSVARLLDVVWTEQEMLVRRHEPGYQAFRSLLRCLVERQNPRALELFGRLGGLS
;
A
#
# COMPACT_ATOMS: atom_id res chain seq x y z
N ALA A 1 33.37 7.02 -9.26
CA ALA A 1 33.22 6.39 -10.58
C ALA A 1 31.72 6.33 -10.86
N ALA A 2 31.25 7.02 -11.90
CA ALA A 2 29.83 7.11 -12.21
C ALA A 2 29.32 5.75 -12.70
N VAL A 3 28.25 5.25 -12.10
CA VAL A 3 27.54 4.08 -12.60
C VAL A 3 26.75 4.54 -13.83
N GLU A 4 27.27 4.27 -15.03
CA GLU A 4 26.47 4.35 -16.25
C GLU A 4 25.41 3.25 -16.19
N ILE A 5 24.21 3.62 -15.77
CA ILE A 5 23.02 2.78 -15.94
C ILE A 5 22.78 2.73 -17.45
N VAL A 6 22.99 1.56 -18.05
CA VAL A 6 22.71 1.28 -19.46
C VAL A 6 21.21 1.41 -19.68
N VAL A 7 20.74 2.60 -20.06
CA VAL A 7 19.38 2.82 -20.54
C VAL A 7 19.32 2.31 -21.98
N ALA A 8 18.74 1.12 -22.16
CA ALA A 8 18.60 0.48 -23.46
C ALA A 8 17.70 1.29 -24.41
N SER A 9 18.17 1.39 -25.66
CA SER A 9 17.58 1.76 -26.96
C SER A 9 16.24 2.53 -27.06
N PRO A 10 16.08 3.39 -28.09
CA PRO A 10 14.83 4.11 -28.34
C PRO A 10 13.72 3.14 -28.76
N VAL A 11 12.67 3.03 -27.95
CA VAL A 11 11.50 2.17 -28.22
C VAL A 11 10.26 3.03 -28.42
N GLN A 12 9.35 2.53 -29.26
CA GLN A 12 8.09 3.16 -29.62
C GLN A 12 7.15 3.24 -28.41
N ARG A 13 6.45 4.38 -28.26
CA ARG A 13 5.47 4.61 -27.18
C ARG A 13 4.38 3.53 -27.19
N GLY A 14 4.25 2.78 -26.09
CA GLY A 14 3.07 1.92 -25.84
C GLY A 14 3.37 0.46 -25.47
N GLU A 15 4.60 -0.02 -25.59
CA GLU A 15 4.97 -1.39 -25.19
C GLU A 15 5.39 -1.45 -23.71
N ARG A 16 4.75 -2.33 -22.93
CA ARG A 16 5.13 -2.59 -21.53
C ARG A 16 6.53 -3.19 -21.47
N ARG A 17 7.39 -2.64 -20.60
CA ARG A 17 8.75 -3.15 -20.38
C ARG A 17 8.82 -3.93 -19.07
N TYR A 18 9.03 -5.23 -19.19
CA TYR A 18 9.40 -6.08 -18.07
C TYR A 18 10.92 -6.15 -17.97
N PRO A 19 11.51 -6.10 -16.76
CA PRO A 19 12.94 -6.37 -16.62
C PRO A 19 13.20 -7.84 -16.97
N ASN A 20 14.22 -8.09 -17.80
CA ASN A 20 14.76 -9.43 -18.00
C ASN A 20 15.44 -9.93 -16.71
N GLU A 21 15.94 -11.17 -16.69
CA GLU A 21 16.52 -11.77 -15.48
C GLU A 21 17.72 -10.97 -14.93
N ASP A 22 18.63 -10.54 -15.80
CA ASP A 22 19.80 -9.74 -15.40
C ASP A 22 19.37 -8.37 -14.84
N GLN A 23 18.43 -7.71 -15.50
CA GLN A 23 17.88 -6.42 -15.06
C GLN A 23 17.15 -6.56 -13.72
N ARG A 24 16.38 -7.65 -13.54
CA ARG A 24 15.73 -7.96 -12.26
C ARG A 24 16.76 -8.14 -11.16
N TRP A 25 17.81 -8.91 -11.42
CA TRP A 25 18.91 -9.10 -10.45
C TRP A 25 19.56 -7.77 -10.07
N VAL A 26 19.81 -6.88 -11.04
CA VAL A 26 20.36 -5.53 -10.77
C VAL A 26 19.38 -4.71 -9.93
N LEU A 27 18.10 -4.67 -10.28
CA LEU A 27 17.08 -3.90 -9.56
C LEU A 27 16.89 -4.40 -8.13
N GLU A 28 16.90 -5.72 -7.93
CA GLU A 28 16.87 -6.33 -6.61
C GLU A 28 18.11 -5.93 -5.80
N ARG A 29 19.29 -5.93 -6.42
CA ARG A 29 20.51 -5.51 -5.75
C ARG A 29 20.50 -4.03 -5.38
N VAL A 30 19.98 -3.17 -6.25
CA VAL A 30 19.77 -1.75 -5.96
C VAL A 30 18.83 -1.61 -4.77
N GLY A 31 17.67 -2.27 -4.77
CA GLY A 31 16.70 -2.20 -3.68
C GLY A 31 17.29 -2.64 -2.33
N THR A 32 18.11 -3.70 -2.31
CA THR A 32 18.84 -4.11 -1.11
C THR A 32 19.86 -3.07 -0.67
N VAL A 33 20.68 -2.55 -1.59
CA VAL A 33 21.75 -1.59 -1.26
C VAL A 33 21.18 -0.28 -0.71
N VAL A 34 20.09 0.24 -1.27
CA VAL A 34 19.54 1.54 -0.82
C VAL A 34 18.94 1.50 0.58
N VAL A 35 18.59 0.31 1.08
CA VAL A 35 18.11 0.11 2.45
C VAL A 35 19.25 0.16 3.46
N ASP A 36 20.42 -0.37 3.09
CA ASP A 36 21.60 -0.44 3.95
C ASP A 36 22.54 0.76 3.76
N ALA A 37 22.32 1.58 2.73
CA ALA A 37 23.18 2.71 2.39
C ALA A 37 23.23 3.74 3.53
N HIS A 38 24.43 4.16 3.88
CA HIS A 38 24.62 5.29 4.79
C HIS A 38 24.17 6.59 4.10
N PRO A 39 23.63 7.59 4.83
CA PRO A 39 23.25 8.89 4.24
C PRO A 39 24.36 9.61 3.45
N ALA A 40 25.62 9.21 3.64
CA ALA A 40 26.78 9.77 2.95
C ALA A 40 27.09 9.09 1.59
N GLU A 41 26.42 7.99 1.26
CA GLU A 41 26.77 7.10 0.15
C GLU A 41 25.98 7.36 -1.14
N GLU A 42 25.39 8.56 -1.31
CA GLU A 42 24.63 8.96 -2.52
C GLU A 42 23.56 7.95 -2.96
N GLY A 43 23.04 7.12 -2.05
CA GLY A 43 22.05 6.07 -2.36
C GLY A 43 20.76 6.61 -3.02
N GLU A 44 20.47 7.89 -2.79
CA GLU A 44 19.40 8.64 -3.43
C GLU A 44 19.49 8.63 -4.96
N ALA A 45 20.68 8.81 -5.53
CA ALA A 45 20.86 8.81 -6.98
C ALA A 45 20.45 7.47 -7.62
N LEU A 46 20.68 6.36 -6.92
CA LEU A 46 20.37 5.01 -7.43
C LEU A 46 18.87 4.79 -7.55
N TRP A 47 18.10 5.04 -6.49
CA TRP A 47 16.65 4.82 -6.54
C TRP A 47 15.91 5.95 -7.25
N HIS A 48 16.46 7.17 -7.32
CA HIS A 48 15.96 8.24 -8.18
C HIS A 48 15.92 7.83 -9.63
N ALA A 49 17.04 7.31 -10.16
CA ALA A 49 17.14 6.91 -11.55
C ALA A 49 16.10 5.84 -11.92
N VAL A 50 15.78 4.93 -10.99
CA VAL A 50 14.76 3.89 -11.20
C VAL A 50 13.35 4.45 -11.04
N LEU A 51 13.06 5.22 -9.99
CA LEU A 51 11.73 5.83 -9.82
C LEU A 51 11.41 6.82 -10.92
N ASP A 52 12.43 7.39 -11.59
CA ASP A 52 12.21 8.36 -12.65
C ASP A 52 11.82 7.78 -14.00
N LEU A 53 11.83 6.46 -14.13
CA LEU A 53 11.40 5.78 -15.36
C LEU A 53 9.92 6.07 -15.67
N GLU A 54 9.62 6.14 -16.97
CA GLU A 54 8.28 6.44 -17.50
C GLU A 54 7.25 5.31 -17.21
N ASP A 55 5.98 5.60 -17.51
CA ASP A 55 4.81 4.71 -17.36
C ASP A 55 5.09 3.25 -17.83
N ASP A 56 5.84 3.08 -18.93
CA ASP A 56 6.10 1.79 -19.56
C ASP A 56 7.05 0.89 -18.75
N ALA A 57 7.77 1.43 -17.76
CA ALA A 57 8.74 0.72 -16.93
C ALA A 57 8.33 0.58 -15.45
N HIS A 58 7.03 0.70 -15.13
CA HIS A 58 6.49 0.52 -13.77
C HIS A 58 6.92 -0.79 -13.09
N ASP A 59 7.11 -1.89 -13.83
CA ASP A 59 7.57 -3.17 -13.27
C ASP A 59 9.00 -3.11 -12.75
N TRP A 60 9.85 -2.26 -13.35
CA TRP A 60 11.21 -2.05 -12.89
C TRP A 60 11.21 -1.36 -11.53
N VAL A 61 10.37 -0.33 -11.41
CA VAL A 61 10.13 0.37 -10.15
C VAL A 61 9.61 -0.58 -9.09
N ALA A 62 8.54 -1.31 -9.39
CA ALA A 62 7.94 -2.24 -8.45
C ALA A 62 8.94 -3.32 -7.99
N THR A 63 9.79 -3.82 -8.89
CA THR A 63 10.84 -4.79 -8.57
C THR A 63 11.84 -4.23 -7.56
N MET A 64 12.40 -3.05 -7.83
CA MET A 64 13.37 -2.42 -6.93
C MET A 64 12.75 -2.12 -5.56
N VAL A 65 11.58 -1.50 -5.55
CA VAL A 65 10.86 -1.13 -4.31
C VAL A 65 10.48 -2.37 -3.49
N ARG A 66 10.06 -3.46 -4.14
CA ARG A 66 9.80 -4.75 -3.46
C ARG A 66 11.06 -5.30 -2.81
N ALA A 67 12.20 -5.21 -3.48
CA ALA A 67 13.46 -5.65 -2.90
C ALA A 67 13.86 -4.80 -1.68
N SER A 68 13.62 -3.49 -1.71
CA SER A 68 13.83 -2.61 -0.55
C SER A 68 12.97 -3.02 0.64
N HIS A 69 11.65 -3.13 0.45
CA HIS A 69 10.72 -3.59 1.49
C HIS A 69 11.10 -4.97 2.02
N ARG A 70 11.36 -5.93 1.14
CA ARG A 70 11.75 -7.30 1.53
C ARG A 70 13.02 -7.29 2.37
N THR A 71 14.03 -6.52 1.96
CA THR A 71 15.31 -6.42 2.68
C THR A 71 15.08 -5.88 4.10
N ALA A 72 14.37 -4.76 4.23
CA ALA A 72 14.12 -4.13 5.52
C ALA A 72 13.23 -4.97 6.46
N LEU A 73 12.16 -5.59 5.92
CA LEU A 73 11.18 -6.34 6.71
C LEU A 73 11.66 -7.75 7.09
N LEU A 74 12.60 -8.35 6.35
CA LEU A 74 13.20 -9.64 6.70
C LEU A 74 14.45 -9.51 7.59
N ALA A 75 15.04 -8.32 7.69
CA ALA A 75 16.16 -8.09 8.59
C ALA A 75 15.78 -8.39 10.04
N GLN A 76 16.74 -8.88 10.85
CA GLN A 76 16.53 -9.17 12.27
C GLN A 76 16.10 -7.91 13.04
N GLU A 77 16.72 -6.78 12.70
CA GLU A 77 16.32 -5.44 13.12
C GLU A 77 16.09 -4.61 11.85
N THR A 78 14.99 -3.86 11.79
CA THR A 78 14.72 -3.00 10.64
C THR A 78 15.77 -1.89 10.56
N PRO A 79 16.40 -1.66 9.41
CA PRO A 79 17.39 -0.59 9.24
C PRO A 79 16.85 0.79 9.64
N ALA A 80 17.64 1.57 10.38
CA ALA A 80 17.21 2.83 10.98
C ALA A 80 16.73 3.87 9.95
N GLY A 81 17.27 3.86 8.73
CA GLY A 81 16.89 4.77 7.66
C GLY A 81 15.64 4.36 6.87
N TYR A 82 15.05 3.20 7.17
CA TYR A 82 13.97 2.62 6.36
C TYR A 82 12.75 3.54 6.24
N VAL A 83 12.30 4.13 7.36
CA VAL A 83 11.12 5.01 7.36
C VAL A 83 11.36 6.23 6.46
N GLU A 84 12.51 6.89 6.60
CA GLU A 84 12.86 8.06 5.78
C GLU A 84 13.03 7.70 4.31
N LEU A 85 13.59 6.53 4.01
CA LEU A 85 13.69 6.02 2.64
C LEU A 85 12.31 5.88 2.00
N ILE A 86 11.36 5.24 2.70
CA ILE A 86 10.00 5.06 2.16
C ILE A 86 9.29 6.41 2.01
N ARG A 87 9.41 7.33 2.97
CA ARG A 87 8.88 8.70 2.84
C ARG A 87 9.45 9.40 1.61
N ALA A 88 10.77 9.36 1.41
CA ALA A 88 11.43 9.99 0.28
C ALA A 88 10.98 9.39 -1.07
N MET A 89 10.89 8.06 -1.16
CA MET A 89 10.41 7.38 -2.36
C MET A 89 8.97 7.77 -2.70
N VAL A 90 8.08 7.79 -1.70
CA VAL A 90 6.67 8.14 -1.90
C VAL A 90 6.53 9.63 -2.24
N ALA A 91 7.27 10.52 -1.58
CA ALA A 91 7.28 11.94 -1.90
C ALA A 91 7.71 12.17 -3.37
N ARG A 92 8.80 11.53 -3.82
CA ARG A 92 9.26 11.62 -5.21
C ARG A 92 8.27 11.03 -6.21
N ALA A 93 7.65 9.90 -5.88
CA ALA A 93 6.63 9.28 -6.73
C ALA A 93 5.45 10.23 -6.97
N PHE A 94 5.15 11.09 -6.00
CA PHE A 94 4.09 12.08 -6.07
C PHE A 94 4.51 13.46 -6.60
N ASP A 95 5.81 13.73 -6.72
CA ASP A 95 6.40 14.97 -7.21
C ASP A 95 6.59 14.96 -8.75
N ALA A 96 5.52 14.64 -9.48
CA ALA A 96 5.56 14.62 -10.93
C ALA A 96 5.49 16.06 -11.51
N PRO A 97 6.43 16.48 -12.38
CA PRO A 97 6.60 17.88 -12.79
C PRO A 97 5.44 18.46 -13.61
N ASP A 98 4.54 17.63 -14.12
CA ASP A 98 3.39 18.03 -14.94
C ASP A 98 2.04 17.85 -14.22
N GLY A 99 2.06 17.54 -12.91
CA GLY A 99 0.87 17.24 -12.11
C GLY A 99 0.14 15.96 -12.54
N ARG A 100 0.67 15.20 -13.50
CA ARG A 100 0.11 13.93 -13.95
C ARG A 100 0.71 12.82 -13.10
N ARG A 101 -0.08 11.78 -12.82
CA ARG A 101 0.44 10.59 -12.12
C ARG A 101 1.56 9.97 -12.95
N ARG A 102 2.67 9.64 -12.28
CA ARG A 102 3.84 9.01 -12.89
C ARG A 102 3.54 7.63 -13.47
N TRP A 103 2.71 6.85 -12.77
CA TRP A 103 2.21 5.54 -13.23
C TRP A 103 0.67 5.55 -13.29
N ARG A 104 0.11 5.86 -14.47
CA ARG A 104 -1.33 6.17 -14.62
C ARG A 104 -2.25 4.97 -14.50
N SER A 105 -1.85 3.84 -15.08
CA SER A 105 -2.69 2.64 -15.23
C SER A 105 -2.11 1.40 -14.56
N TYR A 106 -1.00 1.57 -13.83
CA TYR A 106 -0.25 0.46 -13.26
C TYR A 106 -0.41 0.47 -11.75
N GLU A 107 -1.28 -0.41 -11.28
CA GLU A 107 -1.76 -0.38 -9.91
C GLU A 107 -0.75 -0.98 -8.92
N ASP A 108 -0.03 -1.99 -9.36
CA ASP A 108 0.86 -2.79 -8.53
C ASP A 108 2.07 -2.00 -8.02
N VAL A 109 2.54 -0.99 -8.75
CA VAL A 109 3.67 -0.16 -8.31
C VAL A 109 3.30 0.73 -7.13
N TRP A 110 2.07 1.24 -7.09
CA TRP A 110 1.58 2.04 -5.97
C TRP A 110 1.41 1.21 -4.70
N ASP A 111 0.97 -0.04 -4.83
CA ASP A 111 0.83 -0.97 -3.71
C ASP A 111 2.20 -1.47 -3.23
N ALA A 112 3.13 -1.69 -4.17
CA ALA A 112 4.53 -2.03 -3.87
C ALA A 112 5.24 -0.91 -3.11
N LEU A 113 5.00 0.37 -3.46
CA LEU A 113 5.57 1.53 -2.75
C LEU A 113 5.26 1.53 -1.26
N LEU A 114 4.07 1.10 -0.86
CA LEU A 114 3.71 0.99 0.56
C LEU A 114 4.01 -0.37 1.18
N GLY A 115 4.49 -1.33 0.39
CA GLY A 115 4.69 -2.69 0.88
C GLY A 115 3.39 -3.44 1.17
N THR A 116 2.27 -3.03 0.58
CA THR A 116 0.93 -3.61 0.83
C THR A 116 0.45 -4.54 -0.28
N ASP A 117 1.27 -4.72 -1.33
CA ASP A 117 0.95 -5.62 -2.43
C ASP A 117 0.86 -7.10 -2.01
N GLY A 118 0.45 -7.94 -2.95
CA GLY A 118 0.26 -9.37 -2.70
C GLY A 118 1.51 -10.13 -2.21
N TYR A 119 2.71 -9.61 -2.51
CA TYR A 119 3.98 -10.26 -2.17
C TYR A 119 4.53 -9.79 -0.82
N LEU A 120 4.36 -8.50 -0.51
CA LEU A 120 5.00 -7.86 0.64
C LEU A 120 4.09 -7.81 1.86
N ARG A 121 2.76 -7.79 1.68
CA ARG A 121 1.83 -7.67 2.82
C ARG A 121 2.05 -8.73 3.90
N VAL A 122 2.54 -9.91 3.53
CA VAL A 122 2.77 -11.03 4.44
C VAL A 122 4.05 -10.89 5.28
N LEU A 123 4.95 -9.99 4.91
CA LEU A 123 6.22 -9.73 5.61
C LEU A 123 6.05 -8.75 6.77
N TRP A 124 4.91 -8.06 6.85
CA TRP A 124 4.60 -7.21 7.99
C TRP A 124 4.23 -8.06 9.21
N GLU A 125 5.09 -8.03 10.22
CA GLU A 125 5.00 -8.75 11.48
C GLU A 125 4.61 -7.82 12.63
N PRO A 126 4.13 -8.35 13.78
CA PRO A 126 3.80 -7.54 14.95
C PRO A 126 4.94 -6.60 15.43
N ARG A 127 6.21 -6.98 15.22
CA ARG A 127 7.36 -6.13 15.56
C ARG A 127 7.44 -4.84 14.74
N HIS A 128 6.77 -4.76 13.59
CA HIS A 128 6.79 -3.59 12.70
C HIS A 128 5.72 -2.53 13.02
N VAL A 129 4.96 -2.67 14.11
CA VAL A 129 3.90 -1.72 14.52
C VAL A 129 4.44 -0.29 14.61
N ARG A 130 5.62 -0.06 15.20
CA ARG A 130 6.20 1.29 15.30
C ARG A 130 6.50 1.90 13.94
N LEU A 131 7.01 1.11 12.99
CA LEU A 131 7.27 1.59 11.63
C LEU A 131 5.97 2.02 10.93
N VAL A 132 4.88 1.27 11.13
CA VAL A 132 3.57 1.60 10.55
C VAL A 132 3.00 2.87 11.17
N GLU A 133 3.20 3.08 12.47
CA GLU A 133 2.83 4.32 13.15
C GLU A 133 3.60 5.52 12.60
N GLU A 134 4.92 5.37 12.40
CA GLU A 134 5.77 6.41 11.81
C GLU A 134 5.46 6.66 10.32
N LEU A 135 4.88 5.72 9.60
CA LEU A 135 4.52 5.86 8.18
C LEU A 135 3.04 6.24 7.96
N GLU A 136 2.31 6.58 9.01
CA GLU A 136 0.88 6.86 8.92
C GLU A 136 0.54 7.93 7.87
N GLU A 137 1.28 9.03 7.85
CA GLU A 137 1.08 10.13 6.91
C GLU A 137 1.31 9.69 5.45
N VAL A 138 2.20 8.72 5.25
CA VAL A 138 2.47 8.11 3.94
C VAL A 138 1.24 7.31 3.49
N PHE A 139 0.67 6.48 4.37
CA PHE A 139 -0.57 5.75 4.09
C PHE A 139 -1.74 6.68 3.79
N ALA A 140 -1.89 7.76 4.57
CA ALA A 140 -2.95 8.75 4.36
C ALA A 140 -2.80 9.45 3.00
N THR A 141 -1.59 9.89 2.66
CA THR A 141 -1.28 10.55 1.38
C THR A 141 -1.57 9.63 0.20
N TRP A 142 -1.15 8.37 0.30
CA TRP A 142 -1.40 7.36 -0.73
C TRP A 142 -2.90 7.11 -0.93
N MET A 143 -3.67 6.90 0.13
CA MET A 143 -5.12 6.69 0.06
C MET A 143 -5.87 7.88 -0.56
N ALA A 144 -5.38 9.11 -0.34
CA ALA A 144 -5.98 10.32 -0.88
C ALA A 144 -5.71 10.48 -2.39
N ARG A 145 -4.52 10.11 -2.87
CA ARG A 145 -4.02 10.48 -4.21
C ARG A 145 -4.04 9.36 -5.24
N VAL A 146 -3.96 8.11 -4.80
CA VAL A 146 -3.96 6.94 -5.71
C VAL A 146 -5.41 6.52 -6.00
N PRO A 147 -5.75 6.15 -7.26
CA PRO A 147 -7.07 5.61 -7.58
C PRO A 147 -7.49 4.47 -6.64
N ALA A 148 -8.78 4.29 -6.41
CA ALA A 148 -9.28 3.11 -5.71
C ALA A 148 -9.90 2.15 -6.73
N HIS A 149 -9.58 0.87 -6.64
CA HIS A 149 -10.27 -0.22 -7.33
C HIS A 149 -10.42 -1.40 -6.37
N GLY A 150 -11.34 -2.33 -6.65
CA GLY A 150 -11.71 -3.39 -5.72
C GLY A 150 -10.51 -4.22 -5.23
N ARG A 151 -9.58 -4.57 -6.13
CA ARG A 151 -8.38 -5.35 -5.78
C ARG A 151 -7.44 -4.63 -4.80
N ARG A 152 -7.14 -3.35 -5.02
CA ARG A 152 -6.27 -2.56 -4.10
C ARG A 152 -6.94 -2.41 -2.75
N LEU A 153 -8.22 -2.07 -2.71
CA LEU A 153 -8.97 -1.95 -1.47
C LEU A 153 -9.03 -3.28 -0.71
N ALA A 154 -9.18 -4.41 -1.43
CA ALA A 154 -9.10 -5.75 -0.86
C ALA A 154 -7.71 -6.05 -0.27
N GLY A 155 -6.65 -5.73 -1.00
CA GLY A 155 -5.26 -5.90 -0.58
C GLY A 155 -4.94 -5.09 0.66
N PHE A 156 -5.32 -3.81 0.66
CA PHE A 156 -5.13 -2.91 1.79
C PHE A 156 -5.95 -3.33 3.01
N ALA A 157 -7.22 -3.69 2.85
CA ALA A 157 -8.04 -4.21 3.95
C ALA A 157 -7.45 -5.51 4.54
N SER A 158 -6.95 -6.40 3.68
CA SER A 158 -6.27 -7.62 4.11
C SER A 158 -4.96 -7.34 4.87
N TRP A 159 -4.21 -6.31 4.48
CA TRP A 159 -3.02 -5.88 5.19
C TRP A 159 -3.36 -5.23 6.54
N LEU A 160 -4.37 -4.36 6.59
CA LEU A 160 -4.85 -3.70 7.82
C LEU A 160 -5.33 -4.71 8.87
N ALA A 161 -5.89 -5.84 8.43
CA ALA A 161 -6.32 -6.92 9.32
C ALA A 161 -5.16 -7.67 10.00
N ARG A 162 -3.90 -7.39 9.62
CA ARG A 162 -2.72 -7.97 10.27
C ARG A 162 -2.35 -7.19 11.54
N PRO A 163 -1.58 -7.80 12.47
CA PRO A 163 -1.13 -7.12 13.68
C PRO A 163 -0.32 -5.85 13.42
N ALA A 164 0.51 -5.82 12.38
CA ALA A 164 1.31 -4.65 12.03
C ALA A 164 0.46 -3.41 11.68
N GLY A 165 -0.74 -3.62 11.12
CA GLY A 165 -1.66 -2.54 10.73
C GLY A 165 -2.41 -1.88 11.90
N THR A 166 -2.27 -2.41 13.12
CA THR A 166 -2.99 -1.94 14.33
C THR A 166 -2.98 -0.42 14.53
N PRO A 167 -1.85 0.31 14.38
CA PRO A 167 -1.79 1.74 14.66
C PRO A 167 -2.70 2.59 13.78
N VAL A 168 -2.87 2.19 12.52
CA VAL A 168 -3.61 2.96 11.50
C VAL A 168 -5.00 2.39 11.22
N ARG A 169 -5.30 1.19 11.72
CA ARG A 169 -6.50 0.40 11.39
C ARG A 169 -7.81 1.17 11.50
N VAL A 170 -8.06 1.81 12.65
CA VAL A 170 -9.32 2.51 12.93
C VAL A 170 -9.47 3.76 12.07
N ARG A 171 -8.39 4.53 11.86
CA ARG A 171 -8.42 5.72 11.01
C ARG A 171 -8.62 5.34 9.54
N ALA A 172 -8.04 4.22 9.12
CA ALA A 172 -8.19 3.72 7.75
C ALA A 172 -9.62 3.29 7.40
N LEU A 173 -10.47 2.97 8.38
CA LEU A 173 -11.88 2.70 8.14
C LEU A 173 -12.59 3.90 7.51
N VAL A 174 -12.24 5.13 7.92
CA VAL A 174 -12.84 6.35 7.38
C VAL A 174 -12.60 6.42 5.87
N TRP A 175 -11.38 6.14 5.43
CA TRP A 175 -11.03 6.15 4.01
C TRP A 175 -11.74 5.03 3.23
N LEU A 176 -11.80 3.82 3.79
CA LEU A 176 -12.52 2.70 3.17
C LEU A 176 -14.02 3.01 3.02
N ALA A 177 -14.64 3.61 4.03
CA ALA A 177 -16.05 4.00 4.01
C ALA A 177 -16.34 5.03 2.91
N THR A 178 -15.50 6.06 2.77
CA THR A 178 -15.65 7.05 1.71
C THR A 178 -15.59 6.41 0.31
N ARG A 179 -14.69 5.43 0.11
CA ARG A 179 -14.52 4.81 -1.22
C ARG A 179 -15.56 3.76 -1.56
N LEU A 180 -16.08 3.02 -0.58
CA LEU A 180 -16.97 1.88 -0.83
C LEU A 180 -18.46 2.19 -0.65
N CYS A 181 -18.79 3.16 0.19
CA CYS A 181 -20.17 3.45 0.59
C CYS A 181 -20.69 4.80 0.10
N VAL A 182 -19.81 5.78 -0.13
CA VAL A 182 -20.21 7.14 -0.55
C VAL A 182 -20.10 7.29 -2.06
N ASN A 183 -19.04 6.75 -2.65
CA ASN A 183 -18.88 6.72 -4.09
C ASN A 183 -19.45 5.39 -4.62
N GLU A 184 -20.71 5.40 -5.06
CA GLU A 184 -21.25 4.36 -5.94
C GLU A 184 -20.64 4.51 -7.35
N ASP A 185 -19.31 4.59 -7.44
CA ASP A 185 -18.63 4.56 -8.73
C ASP A 185 -18.90 3.16 -9.33
N GLU A 186 -19.72 3.11 -10.38
CA GLU A 186 -19.96 1.92 -11.23
C GLU A 186 -18.64 1.29 -11.74
N GLU A 187 -17.53 2.02 -11.61
CA GLU A 187 -16.19 1.65 -12.06
C GLU A 187 -15.35 0.81 -11.08
N LEU A 188 -15.81 0.52 -9.86
CA LEU A 188 -15.08 -0.40 -8.96
C LEU A 188 -15.11 -1.83 -9.52
N ARG A 189 -14.23 -2.15 -10.46
CA ARG A 189 -14.00 -3.53 -10.91
C ARG A 189 -13.56 -4.37 -9.70
N ASP A 190 -14.03 -5.62 -9.64
CA ASP A 190 -13.73 -6.61 -8.58
C ASP A 190 -14.27 -6.29 -7.17
N VAL A 191 -15.43 -5.61 -7.03
CA VAL A 191 -16.04 -5.28 -5.71
C VAL A 191 -16.16 -6.47 -4.77
N LYS A 192 -16.57 -7.65 -5.25
CA LYS A 192 -16.84 -8.83 -4.39
C LYS A 192 -15.62 -9.26 -3.56
N ASN A 193 -14.42 -9.25 -4.15
CA ASN A 193 -13.18 -9.61 -3.44
C ASN A 193 -12.81 -8.55 -2.37
N CYS A 194 -13.20 -7.30 -2.61
CA CYS A 194 -13.04 -6.21 -1.65
C CYS A 194 -13.97 -6.39 -0.45
N GLU A 195 -15.24 -6.69 -0.68
CA GLU A 195 -16.26 -6.81 0.37
C GLU A 195 -15.89 -7.84 1.43
N ASP A 196 -15.43 -9.02 1.01
CA ASP A 196 -15.00 -10.08 1.94
C ASP A 196 -13.77 -9.67 2.77
N SER A 197 -12.83 -8.97 2.14
CA SER A 197 -11.61 -8.49 2.81
C SER A 197 -11.94 -7.40 3.83
N VAL A 198 -12.88 -6.51 3.50
CA VAL A 198 -13.37 -5.46 4.41
C VAL A 198 -14.20 -6.06 5.54
N ALA A 199 -15.09 -7.01 5.27
CA ALA A 199 -15.87 -7.70 6.31
C ALA A 199 -14.94 -8.39 7.33
N ARG A 200 -13.87 -9.03 6.85
CA ARG A 200 -12.83 -9.61 7.73
C ARG A 200 -12.11 -8.53 8.54
N LEU A 201 -11.77 -7.39 7.93
CA LEU A 201 -11.17 -6.28 8.65
C LEU A 201 -12.10 -5.75 9.76
N LEU A 202 -13.41 -5.59 9.49
CA LEU A 202 -14.36 -5.14 10.51
C LEU A 202 -14.44 -6.13 11.67
N ASP A 203 -14.45 -7.43 11.40
CA ASP A 203 -14.43 -8.45 12.44
C ASP A 203 -13.17 -8.36 13.33
N VAL A 204 -12.00 -8.14 12.72
CA VAL A 204 -10.74 -7.90 13.43
C VAL A 204 -10.79 -6.61 14.27
N VAL A 205 -11.28 -5.50 13.70
CA VAL A 205 -11.43 -4.24 14.44
C VAL A 205 -12.35 -4.41 15.64
N TRP A 206 -13.46 -5.11 15.46
CA TRP A 206 -14.38 -5.37 16.56
C TRP A 206 -13.74 -6.24 17.64
N THR A 207 -13.11 -7.35 17.24
CA THR A 207 -12.55 -8.32 18.18
C THR A 207 -11.33 -7.77 18.94
N GLU A 208 -10.46 -7.03 18.27
CA GLU A 208 -9.17 -6.59 18.83
C GLU A 208 -9.18 -5.14 19.32
N GLN A 209 -10.05 -4.28 18.78
CA GLN A 209 -10.00 -2.83 18.97
C GLN A 209 -11.37 -2.20 19.27
N GLU A 210 -12.34 -2.95 19.82
CA GLU A 210 -13.70 -2.45 20.14
C GLU A 210 -13.67 -1.11 20.90
N MET A 211 -12.94 -1.09 22.02
CA MET A 211 -12.88 0.10 22.88
C MET A 211 -12.24 1.30 22.17
N LEU A 212 -11.28 1.05 21.29
CA LEU A 212 -10.62 2.10 20.52
C LEU A 212 -11.57 2.65 19.44
N VAL A 213 -12.24 1.77 18.68
CA VAL A 213 -13.17 2.20 17.63
C VAL A 213 -14.36 2.96 18.25
N ARG A 214 -14.91 2.52 19.39
CA ARG A 214 -16.00 3.21 20.08
C ARG A 214 -15.63 4.61 20.60
N ARG A 215 -14.36 4.83 20.97
CA ARG A 215 -13.88 6.14 21.46
C ARG A 215 -13.51 7.11 20.33
N HIS A 216 -13.24 6.58 19.14
CA HIS A 216 -12.86 7.38 17.97
C HIS A 216 -14.10 7.58 17.07
N GLU A 217 -14.85 8.65 17.34
CA GLU A 217 -16.14 8.93 16.69
C GLU A 217 -16.12 8.77 15.16
N PRO A 218 -15.16 9.36 14.40
CA PRO A 218 -15.13 9.19 12.95
C PRO A 218 -14.93 7.72 12.53
N GLY A 219 -14.12 6.97 13.29
CA GLY A 219 -13.85 5.56 13.03
C GLY A 219 -15.05 4.68 13.35
N TYR A 220 -15.81 5.00 14.40
CA TYR A 220 -17.04 4.30 14.73
C TYR A 220 -18.13 4.51 13.67
N GLN A 221 -18.30 5.74 13.19
CA GLN A 221 -19.25 6.03 12.12
C GLN A 221 -18.86 5.33 10.81
N ALA A 222 -17.56 5.31 10.49
CA ALA A 222 -17.04 4.59 9.34
C ALA A 222 -17.25 3.07 9.46
N PHE A 223 -16.98 2.49 10.63
CA PHE A 223 -17.25 1.08 10.94
C PHE A 223 -18.71 0.72 10.71
N ARG A 224 -19.64 1.50 11.27
CA ARG A 224 -21.09 1.27 11.11
C ARG A 224 -21.54 1.42 9.66
N SER A 225 -21.02 2.42 8.96
CA SER A 225 -21.35 2.67 7.55
C SER A 225 -20.90 1.54 6.65
N LEU A 226 -19.66 1.06 6.82
CA LEU A 226 -19.13 -0.10 6.11
C LEU A 226 -19.93 -1.37 6.42
N LEU A 227 -20.21 -1.64 7.71
CA LEU A 227 -20.98 -2.82 8.10
C LEU A 227 -22.37 -2.82 7.47
N ARG A 228 -23.09 -1.68 7.52
CA ARG A 228 -24.40 -1.53 6.89
C ARG A 228 -24.33 -1.76 5.38
N CYS A 229 -23.39 -1.11 4.69
CA CYS A 229 -23.22 -1.26 3.25
C CYS A 229 -22.98 -2.72 2.84
N LEU A 230 -22.14 -3.44 3.59
CA LEU A 230 -21.88 -4.86 3.32
C LEU A 230 -23.07 -5.77 3.65
N VAL A 231 -23.87 -5.43 4.66
CA VAL A 231 -25.13 -6.15 4.99
C VAL A 231 -26.17 -5.96 3.89
N GLU A 232 -26.33 -4.73 3.39
CA GLU A 232 -27.25 -4.42 2.27
C GLU A 232 -26.87 -5.19 1.00
N ARG A 233 -25.56 -5.42 0.79
CA ARG A 233 -25.01 -6.24 -0.29
C ARG A 233 -24.96 -7.75 0.03
N GLN A 234 -25.56 -8.16 1.15
CA GLN A 234 -25.68 -9.56 1.58
C GLN A 234 -24.35 -10.29 1.79
N ASN A 235 -23.29 -9.58 2.20
CA ASN A 235 -22.01 -10.22 2.52
C ASN A 235 -22.18 -11.13 3.76
N PRO A 236 -21.88 -12.45 3.67
CA PRO A 236 -22.14 -13.40 4.75
C PRO A 236 -21.43 -13.07 6.07
N ARG A 237 -20.18 -12.61 6.01
CA ARG A 237 -19.39 -12.25 7.20
C ARG A 237 -19.91 -10.98 7.86
N ALA A 238 -20.35 -10.02 7.05
CA ALA A 238 -20.97 -8.81 7.56
C ALA A 238 -22.30 -9.10 8.26
N LEU A 239 -23.13 -10.00 7.69
CA LEU A 239 -24.38 -10.44 8.31
C LEU A 239 -24.15 -11.12 9.67
N GLU A 240 -23.14 -12.01 9.75
CA GLU A 240 -22.76 -12.66 11.01
C GLU A 240 -22.26 -11.66 12.06
N LEU A 241 -21.39 -10.72 11.66
CA LEU A 241 -20.93 -9.65 12.54
C LEU A 241 -22.11 -8.80 13.01
N PHE A 242 -22.98 -8.35 12.12
CA PHE A 242 -24.17 -7.59 12.46
C PHE A 242 -25.08 -8.32 13.46
N GLY A 243 -25.27 -9.63 13.29
CA GLY A 243 -26.01 -10.48 14.22
C GLY A 243 -25.38 -10.53 15.62
N ARG A 244 -24.05 -10.65 15.72
CA ARG A 244 -23.31 -10.63 17.01
C ARG A 244 -23.43 -9.29 17.73
N LEU A 245 -23.56 -8.19 16.99
CA LEU A 245 -23.70 -6.84 17.56
C LEU A 245 -25.11 -6.53 18.08
N GLY A 246 -26.09 -7.40 17.85
CA GLY A 246 -27.49 -7.15 18.24
C GLY A 246 -28.19 -6.11 17.36
N GLY A 247 -27.64 -5.80 16.18
CA GLY A 247 -28.08 -4.71 15.30
C GLY A 247 -27.33 -3.40 15.55
N LEU A 248 -27.51 -2.41 14.66
CA LEU A 248 -26.84 -1.10 14.73
C LEU A 248 -27.48 -0.14 15.78
N SER A 249 -28.12 -0.64 16.83
CA SER A 249 -28.80 0.18 17.85
C SER A 249 -27.85 1.04 18.68
#